data_AF-A0A7L4QV05-F1
#
_entry.id   AF-A0A7L4QV05-F1
#
_cell.length_a   1.000
_cell.length_b   1.000
_cell.length_c   1.000
_cell.angle_alpha   90.00
_cell.angle_beta   90.00
_cell.angle_gamma   90.00
#
_symmetry.space_group_name_H-M   'P 1'
#
loop_
_entity.id
_entity.type
_entity.pdbx_description
1 polymer ?
#
loop_
_entity_poly.entity_id
_entity_poly.type
_entity_poly.pdbx_seq_one_letter_code
_entity_poly.pdbx_strand_id
1 'polypeptide(L)'
;MVLKPKLRQLLKTLEKNPEDILTILNLGEIGDPQAIGPLINLLEGDHRDDTRELAIYALGSIGDPGANQALGRVARDKNQPYKIRETAVAALGKIGDPPAMKLLIKIYEENESDNLGASAATVLRELGVHSYYGLPDPKG
;
A
#
# COMPACT_ATOMS: atom_id res chain seq x y z
N MET A 1 -19.11 17.42 -5.40
CA MET A 1 -18.86 16.90 -4.03
C MET A 1 -17.94 17.90 -3.34
N VAL A 2 -18.31 18.45 -2.17
CA VAL A 2 -17.51 19.49 -1.48
C VAL A 2 -16.60 18.80 -0.46
N LEU A 3 -15.28 18.94 -0.60
CA LEU A 3 -14.30 18.47 0.38
C LEU A 3 -14.61 19.05 1.77
N LYS A 4 -14.65 18.20 2.80
CA LYS A 4 -14.74 18.64 4.19
C LYS A 4 -13.57 19.60 4.50
N PRO A 5 -13.78 20.68 5.28
CA PRO A 5 -12.76 21.72 5.48
C PRO A 5 -11.39 21.18 5.94
N LYS A 6 -11.39 20.22 6.87
CA LYS A 6 -10.17 19.57 7.39
C LYS A 6 -9.39 18.84 6.29
N LEU A 7 -10.06 18.04 5.46
CA LEU A 7 -9.42 17.30 4.37
C LEU A 7 -8.81 18.27 3.34
N ARG A 8 -9.55 19.31 2.95
CA ARG A 8 -9.04 20.33 2.02
C ARG A 8 -7.78 21.02 2.56
N GLN A 9 -7.74 21.31 3.86
CA GLN A 9 -6.58 21.92 4.49
C GLN A 9 -5.37 20.97 4.46
N LEU A 10 -5.57 19.69 4.82
CA LEU A 10 -4.50 18.69 4.80
C LEU A 10 -3.94 18.46 3.39
N LEU A 11 -4.80 18.37 2.37
CA LEU A 11 -4.36 18.23 0.98
C LEU A 11 -3.52 19.44 0.52
N LYS A 12 -3.92 20.66 0.91
CA LYS A 12 -3.12 21.86 0.64
C LYS A 12 -1.80 21.88 1.41
N THR A 13 -1.76 21.37 2.64
CA THR A 13 -0.51 21.25 3.40
C THR A 13 0.41 20.26 2.72
N LEU A 14 -0.10 19.11 2.28
CA LEU A 14 0.69 18.08 1.60
C LEU A 14 1.28 18.60 0.29
N GLU A 15 0.51 19.35 -0.49
CA GLU A 15 0.99 19.99 -1.73
C GLU A 15 2.16 20.95 -1.48
N LYS A 16 2.12 21.70 -0.36
CA LYS A 16 3.17 22.66 0.01
C LYS A 16 4.36 22.02 0.71
N ASN A 17 4.12 20.94 1.45
CA ASN A 17 5.11 20.22 2.24
C ASN A 17 4.86 18.70 2.13
N PRO A 18 5.34 18.06 1.04
CA PRO A 18 5.12 16.63 0.79
C PRO A 18 5.70 15.71 1.86
N GLU A 19 6.68 16.19 2.62
CA GLU A 19 7.38 15.45 3.69
C GLU A 19 6.71 15.64 5.08
N ASP A 20 5.56 16.32 5.14
CA ASP A 20 4.82 16.55 6.39
C ASP A 20 4.19 15.26 6.92
N ILE A 21 4.93 14.58 7.79
CA ILE A 21 4.56 13.30 8.41
C ILE A 21 3.15 13.34 9.02
N LEU A 22 2.83 14.40 9.77
CA LEU A 22 1.55 14.51 10.46
C LEU A 22 0.40 14.64 9.46
N THR A 23 0.61 15.34 8.35
CA THR A 23 -0.37 15.48 7.28
C THR A 23 -0.64 14.13 6.62
N ILE A 24 0.41 13.37 6.28
CA ILE A 24 0.28 12.04 5.66
C ILE A 24 -0.52 11.09 6.56
N LEU A 25 -0.16 11.03 7.85
CA LEU A 25 -0.86 10.19 8.83
C LEU A 25 -2.33 10.59 9.00
N ASN A 26 -2.60 11.90 9.15
CA ASN A 26 -3.97 12.40 9.27
C ASN A 26 -4.83 12.09 8.04
N LEU A 27 -4.26 12.11 6.83
CA LEU A 27 -4.97 11.73 5.61
C LEU A 27 -5.35 10.24 5.62
N GLY A 28 -4.44 9.39 6.08
CA GLY A 28 -4.69 7.96 6.30
C GLY A 28 -5.81 7.72 7.31
N GLU A 29 -5.78 8.41 8.45
CA GLU A 29 -6.81 8.29 9.51
C GLU A 29 -8.19 8.80 9.08
N ILE A 30 -8.23 9.85 8.26
CA ILE A 30 -9.50 10.37 7.72
C ILE A 30 -10.15 9.35 6.79
N GLY A 31 -9.35 8.56 6.07
CA GLY A 31 -9.85 7.49 5.21
C GLY A 31 -10.66 7.96 4.01
N ASP A 32 -10.51 9.23 3.57
CA ASP A 32 -11.26 9.75 2.41
C ASP A 32 -10.51 9.40 1.11
N PRO A 33 -11.17 8.73 0.14
CA PRO A 33 -10.55 8.34 -1.12
C PRO A 33 -9.95 9.49 -1.93
N GLN A 34 -10.36 10.74 -1.70
CA GLN A 34 -9.75 11.90 -2.36
C GLN A 34 -8.29 12.12 -1.99
N ALA A 35 -7.79 11.48 -0.92
CA ALA A 35 -6.38 11.51 -0.54
C ALA A 35 -5.50 10.54 -1.36
N ILE A 36 -6.08 9.57 -2.08
CA ILE A 36 -5.32 8.52 -2.78
C ILE A 36 -4.37 9.12 -3.82
N GLY A 37 -4.85 9.96 -4.72
CA GLY A 37 -4.02 10.56 -5.77
C GLY A 37 -2.83 11.34 -5.20
N PRO A 38 -3.06 12.29 -4.28
CA PRO A 38 -1.98 13.00 -3.60
C PRO A 38 -0.98 12.09 -2.88
N LEU A 39 -1.43 11.01 -2.22
CA LEU A 39 -0.54 10.06 -1.56
C LEU A 39 0.24 9.18 -2.56
N ILE A 40 -0.36 8.81 -3.69
CA ILE A 40 0.33 8.09 -4.79
C ILE A 40 1.46 8.94 -5.36
N ASN A 41 1.26 10.24 -5.51
CA ASN A 41 2.31 11.14 -6.00
C ASN A 41 3.57 11.11 -5.12
N LEU A 42 3.42 10.85 -3.82
CA LEU A 42 4.56 10.70 -2.91
C LEU A 42 5.37 9.42 -3.18
N LEU A 43 4.76 8.40 -3.79
CA LEU A 43 5.43 7.15 -4.16
C LEU A 43 6.26 7.29 -5.43
N GLU A 44 5.81 8.14 -6.35
CA GLU A 44 6.43 8.34 -7.68
C GLU A 44 7.48 9.47 -7.69
N GLY A 45 7.52 10.31 -6.65
CA GLY A 45 8.46 11.42 -6.52
C GLY A 45 9.81 11.06 -5.87
N ASP A 46 10.75 12.00 -5.95
CA ASP A 46 12.04 11.95 -5.23
C ASP A 46 11.84 12.36 -3.77
N HIS A 47 11.21 11.45 -3.01
CA HIS A 47 10.92 11.59 -1.59
C HIS A 47 11.79 10.67 -0.76
N ARG A 48 12.01 11.05 0.51
CA ARG A 48 12.71 10.18 1.46
C ARG A 48 11.95 8.87 1.66
N ASP A 49 12.68 7.80 1.92
CA ASP A 49 12.08 6.48 2.16
C ASP A 49 11.02 6.52 3.28
N ASP A 50 11.29 7.22 4.38
CA ASP A 50 10.33 7.39 5.48
C ASP A 50 8.99 7.98 5.00
N THR A 51 9.05 8.97 4.11
CA THR A 51 7.86 9.64 3.55
C THR A 51 7.09 8.72 2.62
N ARG A 52 7.81 7.95 1.79
CA ARG A 52 7.20 6.92 0.94
C ARG A 52 6.55 5.83 1.78
N GLU A 53 7.21 5.34 2.82
CA GLU A 53 6.68 4.32 3.73
C GLU A 53 5.40 4.81 4.42
N LEU A 54 5.39 6.04 4.92
CA LEU A 54 4.20 6.66 5.52
C LEU A 54 3.06 6.82 4.52
N ALA A 55 3.36 7.19 3.28
CA ALA A 55 2.35 7.31 2.23
C ALA A 55 1.71 5.95 1.91
N ILE A 56 2.52 4.89 1.82
CA ILE A 56 2.05 3.51 1.64
C ILE A 56 1.15 3.08 2.80
N TYR A 57 1.58 3.36 4.04
CA TYR A 57 0.79 3.07 5.23
C TYR A 57 -0.56 3.81 5.23
N ALA A 58 -0.56 5.09 4.85
CA ALA A 58 -1.76 5.90 4.75
C ALA A 58 -2.72 5.35 3.67
N LEU A 59 -2.20 4.95 2.51
CA LEU A 59 -3.00 4.31 1.44
C LEU A 59 -3.66 3.01 1.90
N GLY A 60 -2.91 2.13 2.57
CA GLY A 60 -3.48 0.93 3.17
C GLY A 60 -4.53 1.26 4.25
N SER A 61 -4.36 2.35 4.99
CA SER A 61 -5.31 2.80 6.01
C SER A 61 -6.60 3.37 5.45
N ILE A 62 -6.53 4.03 4.30
CA ILE A 62 -7.72 4.46 3.55
C ILE A 62 -8.50 3.24 3.05
N GLY A 63 -7.81 2.16 2.66
CA GLY A 63 -8.44 0.89 2.31
C GLY A 63 -9.20 0.92 0.97
N ASP A 64 -8.97 1.94 0.14
CA ASP A 64 -9.68 2.11 -1.13
C ASP A 64 -8.95 1.42 -2.29
N PRO A 65 -9.64 0.62 -3.13
CA PRO A 65 -9.07 -0.11 -4.26
C PRO A 65 -8.31 0.74 -5.28
N GLY A 66 -8.55 2.05 -5.34
CA GLY A 66 -7.83 2.99 -6.21
C GLY A 66 -6.32 3.00 -5.99
N ALA A 67 -5.84 2.54 -4.82
CA ALA A 67 -4.42 2.44 -4.50
C ALA A 67 -3.74 1.16 -5.03
N ASN A 68 -4.51 0.13 -5.40
CA ASN A 68 -3.99 -1.22 -5.67
C ASN A 68 -2.90 -1.25 -6.73
N GLN A 69 -3.11 -0.57 -7.86
CA GLN A 69 -2.16 -0.59 -8.96
C GLN A 69 -0.83 0.08 -8.57
N ALA A 70 -0.88 1.20 -7.85
CA ALA A 70 0.32 1.91 -7.40
C ALA A 70 1.10 1.07 -6.39
N LEU A 71 0.41 0.52 -5.38
CA LEU A 71 1.03 -0.35 -4.38
C LEU A 71 1.64 -1.62 -5.01
N GLY A 72 0.95 -2.24 -5.96
CA GLY A 72 1.47 -3.41 -6.70
C GLY A 72 2.71 -3.10 -7.54
N ARG A 73 2.83 -1.87 -8.08
CA ARG A 73 4.06 -1.42 -8.75
C ARG A 73 5.21 -1.28 -7.75
N VAL A 74 4.98 -0.60 -6.63
CA VAL A 74 6.01 -0.41 -5.59
C VAL A 74 6.51 -1.75 -5.05
N ALA A 75 5.61 -2.68 -4.72
CA ALA A 75 5.98 -4.00 -4.22
C ALA A 75 6.87 -4.80 -5.20
N ARG A 76 6.64 -4.64 -6.51
CA ARG A 76 7.32 -5.41 -7.56
C ARG A 76 8.56 -4.72 -8.13
N ASP A 77 8.79 -3.45 -7.81
CA ASP A 77 9.98 -2.72 -8.25
C ASP A 77 11.21 -3.15 -7.43
N LYS A 78 12.12 -3.89 -8.08
CA LYS A 78 13.35 -4.41 -7.46
C LYS A 78 14.37 -3.32 -7.13
N ASN A 79 14.18 -2.09 -7.62
CA ASN A 79 15.03 -0.96 -7.28
C ASN A 79 14.61 -0.29 -5.97
N GLN A 80 13.41 -0.57 -5.47
CA GLN A 80 12.95 -0.05 -4.18
C GLN A 80 13.61 -0.81 -3.03
N PRO A 81 13.89 -0.14 -1.89
CA PRO A 81 14.33 -0.81 -0.68
C PRO A 81 13.35 -1.93 -0.29
N TYR A 82 13.88 -3.05 0.23
CA TYR A 82 13.05 -4.18 0.67
C TYR A 82 11.92 -3.74 1.61
N LYS A 83 12.22 -2.83 2.55
CA LYS A 83 11.24 -2.31 3.51
C LYS A 83 10.05 -1.64 2.83
N ILE A 84 10.29 -0.81 1.82
CA ILE A 84 9.25 -0.14 1.03
C ILE A 84 8.38 -1.16 0.30
N ARG A 85 9.01 -2.18 -0.31
CA ARG A 85 8.30 -3.26 -1.01
C ARG A 85 7.41 -4.06 -0.06
N GLU A 86 7.93 -4.41 1.12
CA GLU A 86 7.21 -5.14 2.16
C GLU A 86 6.03 -4.34 2.72
N THR A 87 6.21 -3.04 2.99
CA THR A 87 5.12 -2.17 3.44
C THR A 87 4.01 -2.08 2.37
N ALA A 88 4.36 -2.07 1.08
CA ALA A 88 3.37 -2.09 0.00
C ALA A 88 2.57 -3.41 -0.05
N VAL A 89 3.21 -4.55 0.21
CA VAL A 89 2.54 -5.85 0.37
C VAL A 89 1.56 -5.81 1.56
N ALA A 90 1.99 -5.30 2.71
CA ALA A 90 1.11 -5.15 3.87
C ALA A 90 -0.09 -4.22 3.59
N ALA A 91 0.13 -3.12 2.87
CA ALA A 91 -0.94 -2.18 2.49
C ALA A 91 -1.97 -2.82 1.54
N LEU A 92 -1.53 -3.60 0.55
CA LEU A 92 -2.42 -4.41 -0.29
C LEU A 92 -3.24 -5.41 0.55
N GLY A 93 -2.61 -6.02 1.55
CA GLY A 93 -3.29 -6.86 2.53
C GLY A 93 -4.39 -6.13 3.28
N LYS A 94 -4.10 -4.92 3.75
CA LYS A 94 -5.05 -4.08 4.48
C LYS A 94 -6.24 -3.63 3.62
N ILE A 95 -6.03 -3.38 2.33
CA ILE A 95 -7.11 -3.10 1.37
C ILE A 95 -7.97 -4.37 1.17
N GLY A 96 -7.34 -5.52 0.94
CA GLY A 96 -7.96 -6.84 1.02
C GLY A 96 -9.06 -7.14 -0.02
N ASP A 97 -9.27 -6.27 -1.00
CA ASP A 97 -10.26 -6.49 -2.06
C ASP A 97 -9.76 -7.54 -3.08
N PRO A 98 -10.64 -8.16 -3.89
CA PRO A 98 -10.22 -9.22 -4.80
C PRO A 98 -9.11 -8.81 -5.79
N PRO A 99 -9.08 -7.57 -6.34
CA PRO A 99 -7.92 -7.04 -7.06
C PRO A 99 -6.61 -7.03 -6.24
N ALA A 100 -6.60 -6.56 -4.98
CA ALA A 100 -5.41 -6.61 -4.14
C ALA A 100 -4.94 -8.05 -3.89
N MET A 101 -5.87 -8.97 -3.65
CA MET A 101 -5.55 -10.39 -3.48
C MET A 101 -4.84 -10.98 -4.72
N LYS A 102 -5.33 -10.66 -5.92
CA LYS A 102 -4.69 -11.10 -7.17
C LYS A 102 -3.28 -10.55 -7.32
N LEU A 103 -3.04 -9.31 -6.90
CA LEU A 103 -1.71 -8.73 -6.89
C LEU A 103 -0.79 -9.43 -5.87
N LEU A 104 -1.30 -9.75 -4.68
CA LEU A 104 -0.54 -10.48 -3.65
C LEU A 104 -0.14 -11.89 -4.13
N ILE A 105 -1.06 -12.62 -4.79
CA ILE A 105 -0.76 -13.93 -5.40
C ILE A 105 0.36 -13.80 -6.43
N LYS A 106 0.26 -12.80 -7.32
CA LYS A 106 1.28 -12.55 -8.33
C LYS A 106 2.64 -12.19 -7.71
N ILE A 107 2.65 -11.39 -6.64
CA ILE A 107 3.88 -11.04 -5.91
C ILE A 107 4.50 -12.30 -5.30
N TYR A 108 3.69 -13.17 -4.68
CA TYR A 108 4.15 -14.45 -4.17
C TYR A 108 4.79 -15.31 -5.27
N GLU A 109 4.10 -15.53 -6.39
CA GLU A 109 4.59 -16.35 -7.51
C GLU A 109 5.91 -15.81 -8.11
N GLU A 110 6.04 -14.50 -8.26
CA GLU A 110 7.24 -13.87 -8.84
C GLU A 110 8.44 -13.81 -7.88
N ASN A 111 8.21 -14.04 -6.58
CA ASN A 111 9.19 -13.87 -5.52
C ASN A 111 9.23 -15.09 -4.59
N GLU A 112 8.84 -16.28 -5.07
CA GLU A 112 8.68 -17.50 -4.27
C GLU A 112 9.94 -17.86 -3.46
N SER A 113 11.12 -17.56 -4.00
CA SER A 113 12.41 -17.85 -3.39
C SER A 113 13.01 -16.71 -2.55
N ASP A 114 12.27 -15.60 -2.34
CA ASP A 114 12.76 -14.45 -1.56
C ASP A 114 11.81 -14.07 -0.40
N ASN A 115 12.30 -13.17 0.47
CA ASN A 115 11.58 -12.74 1.65
C ASN A 115 10.25 -12.03 1.33
N LEU A 116 10.15 -11.36 0.18
CA LEU A 116 8.90 -10.69 -0.22
C LEU A 116 7.81 -11.71 -0.57
N GLY A 117 8.18 -12.84 -1.19
CA GLY A 117 7.26 -13.96 -1.40
C GLY A 117 6.68 -14.49 -0.08
N ALA A 118 7.54 -14.68 0.92
CA ALA A 118 7.12 -15.10 2.26
C ALA A 118 6.19 -14.07 2.94
N SER A 119 6.46 -12.78 2.78
CA SER A 119 5.59 -11.70 3.27
C SER A 119 4.23 -11.72 2.59
N ALA A 120 4.18 -11.86 1.26
CA ALA A 120 2.92 -11.96 0.51
C ALA A 120 2.10 -13.20 0.91
N ALA A 121 2.75 -14.36 1.08
CA ALA A 121 2.11 -15.57 1.57
C ALA A 121 1.53 -15.40 2.98
N THR A 122 2.24 -14.71 3.88
CA THR A 122 1.76 -14.41 5.23
C THR A 122 0.51 -13.55 5.21
N VAL A 123 0.50 -12.48 4.42
CA VAL A 123 -0.67 -11.61 4.25
C VAL A 123 -1.87 -12.37 3.66
N LEU A 124 -1.65 -13.18 2.63
CA LEU A 124 -2.72 -14.02 2.05
C LEU A 124 -3.29 -15.01 3.07
N ARG A 125 -2.46 -15.55 3.96
CA ARG A 125 -2.88 -16.42 5.06
C ARG A 125 -3.77 -15.68 6.05
N GLU A 126 -3.38 -14.47 6.45
CA GLU A 126 -4.14 -13.63 7.39
C GLU A 126 -5.51 -13.21 6.85
N LEU A 127 -5.62 -13.02 5.53
CA LEU A 127 -6.90 -12.77 4.85
C LEU A 127 -7.81 -14.01 4.75
N GLY A 128 -7.41 -15.15 5.32
CA GLY A 128 -8.23 -16.37 5.36
C GLY A 128 -8.34 -17.09 4.03
N VAL A 129 -7.41 -16.85 3.09
CA VAL A 129 -7.41 -17.42 1.74
C VAL A 129 -6.84 -18.84 1.76
N HIS A 130 -7.35 -19.70 2.64
CA HIS A 130 -6.90 -21.09 2.76
C HIS A 130 -7.60 -22.06 1.81
N SER A 131 -8.72 -21.68 1.16
CA SER A 131 -9.53 -22.64 0.39
C SER A 131 -9.83 -22.28 -1.07
N TYR A 132 -9.54 -21.06 -1.53
CA TYR A 132 -10.07 -20.61 -2.83
C TYR A 132 -9.13 -20.72 -4.04
N TYR A 133 -7.81 -20.85 -3.85
CA TYR A 133 -6.85 -20.75 -4.98
C TYR A 133 -5.79 -21.86 -5.07
N GLY A 134 -5.88 -22.92 -4.25
CA GLY A 134 -4.97 -24.07 -4.37
C GLY A 134 -3.48 -23.74 -4.18
N LEU A 135 -3.16 -22.64 -3.47
CA LEU A 135 -1.79 -22.31 -3.11
C LEU A 135 -1.23 -23.41 -2.20
N PRO A 136 0.00 -23.91 -2.46
CA PRO A 136 0.62 -24.90 -1.60
C PRO A 136 0.75 -24.32 -0.18
N ASP A 137 0.52 -25.17 0.82
CA ASP A 137 0.82 -24.80 2.20
C ASP A 137 2.30 -24.37 2.26
N PRO A 138 2.62 -23.16 2.75
CA PRO A 138 4.01 -22.71 2.86
C PRO A 138 4.84 -23.58 3.83
N LYS A 139 4.21 -24.57 4.48
CA LYS A 139 4.87 -25.66 5.19
C LYS A 139 4.57 -27.02 4.53
N GLY A 140 5.01 -27.17 3.28
CA GLY A 140 5.29 -28.48 2.68
C GLY A 140 6.73 -28.88 2.94
#